data_AF-X1CEG3-F1
#
_entry.id   AF-X1CEG3-F1
#
_cell.length_a   1.000
_cell.length_b   1.000
_cell.length_c   1.000
_cell.angle_alpha   90.00
_cell.angle_beta   90.00
_cell.angle_gamma   90.00
#
_symmetry.space_group_name_H-M   'P 1'
#
loop_
_entity.id
_entity.type
_entity.pdbx_description
1 polymer ?
#
loop_
_entity_poly.entity_id
_entity_poly.type
_entity_poly.pdbx_seq_one_letter_code
_entity_poly.pdbx_strand_id
1 'polypeptide(L)'
;MVHQKLADNEKKQYGSTRSGVNPTHQQLQQGLLRSRADYRASMAKSQVQRGQLADYKKELDQLNRVETEYNRLEQEVDVDRQNHRLYLTKFEESRISDAMDSEKIASVSLIEPAQMPLKPVSPKKMLNLVLGLFLGALGGLGLAFFLEYLDDSLGEIDDVEEQLKLPVLGVLPELEKKATN
;
A
#
# COMPACT_ATOMS: atom_id res chain seq x y z
N MET A 1 -7.35 118.26 57.36
CA MET A 1 -8.10 117.87 56.14
C MET A 1 -7.23 118.14 54.92
N VAL A 2 -7.15 117.15 54.05
CA VAL A 2 -6.69 117.15 52.64
C VAL A 2 -5.19 117.35 52.30
N HIS A 3 -4.40 118.19 52.97
CA HIS A 3 -3.02 118.42 52.49
C HIS A 3 -1.99 117.33 52.82
N GLN A 4 -2.32 116.39 53.72
CA GLN A 4 -1.44 115.27 54.08
C GLN A 4 -1.53 114.07 53.12
N LYS A 5 -2.51 114.05 52.20
CA LYS A 5 -2.70 112.95 51.24
C LYS A 5 -1.99 113.15 49.89
N LEU A 6 -1.43 114.33 49.65
CA LEU A 6 -0.75 114.65 48.37
C LEU A 6 0.78 114.55 48.49
N ALA A 7 1.38 114.86 49.64
CA ALA A 7 2.82 114.74 49.86
C ALA A 7 3.30 113.27 49.96
N ASP A 8 2.46 112.36 50.44
CA ASP A 8 2.80 110.93 50.49
C ASP A 8 2.65 110.22 49.13
N ASN A 9 2.10 110.90 48.13
CA ASN A 9 1.86 110.35 46.79
C ASN A 9 2.96 110.72 45.77
N GLU A 10 3.90 111.59 46.16
CA GLU A 10 5.04 111.99 45.30
C GLU A 10 6.34 111.22 45.57
N LYS A 11 6.39 110.37 46.59
CA LYS A 11 7.40 109.28 46.65
C LYS A 11 6.91 108.05 45.89
N LYS A 12 6.38 108.23 44.69
CA LYS A 12 6.40 107.19 43.67
C LYS A 12 7.84 107.07 43.20
N GLN A 13 8.65 106.42 44.03
CA GLN A 13 9.97 105.96 43.64
C GLN A 13 9.81 105.20 42.34
N TYR A 14 10.38 105.77 41.29
CA TYR A 14 10.67 105.13 40.02
C TYR A 14 11.07 103.69 40.32
N GLY A 15 10.21 102.77 39.90
CA GLY A 15 10.39 101.36 40.17
C GLY A 15 11.81 100.99 39.77
N SER A 16 12.62 100.63 40.76
CA SER A 16 13.88 99.97 40.47
C SER A 16 13.48 98.73 39.68
N THR A 17 13.73 98.76 38.36
CA THR A 17 13.70 97.57 37.53
C THR A 17 14.85 96.71 38.03
N ARG A 18 14.62 96.04 39.17
CA ARG A 18 15.31 94.80 39.47
C ARG A 18 14.86 93.91 38.32
N SER A 19 15.76 93.76 37.35
CA SER A 19 15.75 92.64 36.42
C SER A 19 15.94 91.37 37.26
N GLY A 20 14.91 91.03 38.03
CA GLY A 20 14.75 89.76 38.69
C GLY A 20 14.19 88.83 37.63
N VAL A 21 14.83 87.69 37.48
CA VAL A 21 14.45 86.64 36.54
C VAL A 21 12.92 86.45 36.59
N ASN A 22 12.25 86.49 35.44
CA ASN A 22 10.79 86.36 35.36
C ASN A 22 10.36 85.01 35.98
N PRO A 23 9.58 85.02 37.09
CA PRO A 23 9.26 83.81 37.84
C PRO A 23 8.44 82.81 37.02
N THR A 24 7.59 83.29 36.10
CA THR A 24 6.81 82.45 35.18
C THR A 24 7.71 81.71 34.20
N HIS A 25 8.76 82.38 33.69
CA HIS A 25 9.74 81.77 32.80
C HIS A 25 10.57 80.70 33.53
N GLN A 26 10.94 80.95 34.80
CA GLN A 26 11.66 79.99 35.62
C GLN A 26 10.83 78.73 35.93
N GLN A 27 9.53 78.88 36.23
CA GLN A 27 8.62 77.76 36.44
C GLN A 27 8.43 76.93 35.17
N LEU A 28 8.30 77.59 34.01
CA LEU A 28 8.21 76.90 32.70
C LEU A 28 9.48 76.11 32.39
N GLN A 29 10.66 76.69 32.60
CA GLN A 29 11.92 75.97 32.43
C GLN A 29 12.04 74.77 33.37
N GLN A 30 11.69 74.92 34.65
CA GLN A 30 11.68 73.80 35.61
C GLN A 30 10.68 72.71 35.21
N GLY A 31 9.49 73.08 34.73
CA GLY A 31 8.49 72.15 34.22
C GLY A 31 8.99 71.35 33.02
N LEU A 32 9.64 72.02 32.06
CA LEU A 32 10.25 71.37 30.89
C LEU A 32 11.38 70.41 31.27
N LEU A 33 12.22 70.79 32.24
CA LEU A 33 13.28 69.95 32.75
C LEU A 33 12.73 68.69 33.43
N ARG A 34 11.69 68.82 34.26
CA ARG A 34 11.00 67.68 34.90
C ARG A 34 10.36 66.77 33.87
N SER A 35 9.56 67.32 32.95
CA SER A 35 8.91 66.53 31.90
C SER A 35 9.92 65.79 31.02
N ARG A 36 11.06 66.42 30.68
CA ARG A 36 12.14 65.76 29.94
C ARG A 36 12.82 64.65 30.77
N ALA A 37 12.99 64.86 32.07
CA ALA A 37 13.53 63.83 32.98
C ALA A 37 12.57 62.64 33.09
N ASP A 38 11.27 62.88 33.29
CA ASP A 38 10.23 61.85 33.39
C ASP A 38 10.09 61.06 32.09
N TYR A 39 10.15 61.75 30.93
CA TYR A 39 10.16 61.11 29.62
C TYR A 39 11.37 60.19 29.45
N ARG A 40 12.58 60.66 29.80
CA ARG A 40 13.79 59.83 29.75
C ARG A 40 13.71 58.64 30.70
N ALA A 41 13.20 58.83 31.90
CA ALA A 41 13.01 57.75 32.87
C ALA A 41 12.03 56.69 32.35
N SER A 42 10.90 57.12 31.75
CA SER A 42 9.90 56.24 31.15
C SER A 42 10.43 55.49 29.93
N MET A 43 11.23 56.17 29.09
CA MET A 43 11.91 55.55 27.95
C MET A 43 12.92 54.49 28.41
N ALA A 44 13.74 54.80 29.41
CA ALA A 44 14.69 53.84 29.99
C ALA A 44 13.96 52.62 30.57
N LYS A 45 12.84 52.83 31.28
CA LYS A 45 12.01 51.74 31.79
C LYS A 45 11.45 50.86 30.67
N SER A 46 10.92 51.46 29.60
CA SER A 46 10.43 50.71 28.44
C SER A 46 11.54 49.91 27.76
N GLN A 47 12.74 50.48 27.65
CA GLN A 47 13.90 49.80 27.08
C GLN A 47 14.32 48.59 27.91
N VAL A 48 14.35 48.71 29.24
CA VAL A 48 14.63 47.57 30.15
C VAL A 48 13.57 46.49 30.01
N GLN A 49 12.28 46.85 29.99
CA GLN A 49 11.19 45.90 29.82
C GLN A 49 11.24 45.18 28.47
N ARG A 50 11.62 45.88 27.39
CA ARG A 50 11.86 45.27 26.08
C ARG A 50 13.03 44.30 26.10
N GLY A 51 14.10 44.62 26.83
CA GLY A 51 15.22 43.71 27.06
C GLY A 51 14.76 42.43 27.76
N GLN A 52 14.02 42.56 28.86
CA GLN A 52 13.47 41.42 29.60
C GLN A 52 12.55 40.56 28.72
N LEU A 53 11.68 41.16 27.91
CA LEU A 53 10.84 40.40 26.96
C LEU A 53 11.67 39.66 25.91
N ALA A 54 12.75 40.25 25.43
CA ALA A 54 13.64 39.59 24.48
C ALA A 54 14.36 38.40 25.12
N ASP A 55 14.75 38.51 26.40
CA ASP A 55 15.38 37.42 27.13
C ASP A 55 14.39 36.28 27.45
N TYR A 56 13.18 36.61 27.93
CA TYR A 56 12.11 35.61 28.10
C TYR A 56 11.75 34.90 26.80
N LYS A 57 11.74 35.62 25.67
CA LYS A 57 11.48 35.01 24.37
C LYS A 57 12.57 34.02 23.99
N LYS A 58 13.85 34.33 24.23
CA LYS A 58 14.97 33.40 24.00
C LYS A 58 14.86 32.16 24.88
N GLU A 59 14.48 32.33 26.13
CA GLU A 59 14.28 31.22 27.07
C GLU A 59 13.14 30.29 26.61
N LEU A 60 12.02 30.86 26.15
CA LEU A 60 10.92 30.08 25.56
C LEU A 60 11.33 29.35 24.28
N ASP A 61 12.13 29.98 23.42
CA ASP A 61 12.64 29.35 22.20
C ASP A 61 13.58 28.18 22.54
N GLN A 62 14.41 28.32 23.59
CA GLN A 62 15.25 27.22 24.08
C GLN A 62 14.41 26.09 24.67
N LEU A 63 13.41 26.41 25.49
CA LEU A 63 12.51 25.42 26.07
C LEU A 63 11.77 24.65 24.98
N ASN A 64 11.27 25.32 23.95
CA ASN A 64 10.60 24.69 22.82
C ASN A 64 11.53 23.71 22.06
N ARG A 65 12.81 24.07 21.90
CA ARG A 65 13.80 23.18 21.28
C ARG A 65 14.05 21.93 22.11
N VAL A 66 14.23 22.10 23.43
CA VAL A 66 14.41 20.97 24.35
C VAL A 66 13.18 20.08 24.36
N GLU A 67 11.98 20.65 24.37
CA GLU A 67 10.72 19.92 24.29
C GLU A 67 10.62 19.11 22.99
N THR A 68 10.98 19.72 21.86
CA THR A 68 10.99 19.03 20.56
C THR A 68 11.99 17.87 20.54
N GLU A 69 13.18 18.07 21.09
CA GLU A 69 14.21 17.04 21.21
C GLU A 69 13.79 15.90 22.16
N TYR A 70 13.19 16.25 23.28
CA TYR A 70 12.62 15.29 24.24
C TYR A 70 11.56 14.41 23.59
N ASN A 71 10.56 15.02 22.93
CA ASN A 71 9.49 14.27 22.25
C ASN A 71 10.05 13.36 21.14
N ARG A 72 11.06 13.82 20.40
CA ARG A 72 11.75 12.99 19.40
C ARG A 72 12.43 11.78 20.04
N LEU A 73 13.17 11.99 21.13
CA LEU A 73 13.87 10.92 21.84
C LEU A 73 12.90 9.92 22.47
N GLU A 74 11.79 10.40 23.03
CA GLU A 74 10.73 9.56 23.57
C GLU A 74 10.14 8.66 22.47
N GLN A 75 9.85 9.22 21.29
CA GLN A 75 9.38 8.45 20.14
C GLN A 75 10.42 7.41 19.67
N GLU A 76 11.70 7.77 19.66
CA GLU A 76 12.79 6.85 19.29
C GLU A 76 12.88 5.66 20.26
N VAL A 77 12.81 5.92 21.57
CA VAL A 77 12.76 4.87 22.60
C VAL A 77 11.55 3.95 22.42
N ASP A 78 10.39 4.48 22.08
CA ASP A 78 9.18 3.68 21.88
C ASP A 78 9.26 2.81 20.61
N VAL A 79 9.85 3.32 19.53
CA VAL A 79 10.16 2.54 18.33
C VAL A 79 11.13 1.41 18.65
N ASP A 80 12.20 1.70 19.39
CA ASP A 80 13.19 0.68 19.77
C ASP A 80 12.57 -0.41 20.67
N ARG A 81 11.71 -0.04 21.62
CA ARG A 81 10.96 -1.01 22.43
C ARG A 81 10.03 -1.87 21.58
N GLN A 82 9.38 -1.31 20.56
CA GLN A 82 8.54 -2.06 19.64
C GLN A 82 9.38 -3.03 18.79
N ASN A 83 10.49 -2.56 18.23
CA ASN A 83 11.42 -3.38 17.46
C ASN A 83 11.99 -4.53 18.29
N HIS A 84 12.45 -4.25 19.51
CA HIS A 84 12.96 -5.27 20.42
C HIS A 84 11.91 -6.34 20.73
N ARG A 85 10.66 -5.94 21.03
CA ARG A 85 9.55 -6.89 21.24
C ARG A 85 9.28 -7.73 19.99
N LEU A 86 9.27 -7.11 18.81
CA LEU A 86 9.11 -7.82 17.54
C LEU A 86 10.21 -8.86 17.32
N TYR A 87 11.47 -8.50 17.58
CA TYR A 87 12.59 -9.44 17.45
C TYR A 87 12.48 -10.62 18.42
N LEU A 88 12.10 -10.37 19.67
CA LEU A 88 11.86 -11.45 20.63
C LEU A 88 10.73 -12.39 20.17
N THR A 89 9.61 -11.84 19.72
CA THR A 89 8.50 -12.65 19.19
C THR A 89 8.95 -13.47 17.98
N LYS A 90 9.65 -12.86 17.02
CA LYS A 90 10.16 -13.56 15.83
C LYS A 90 11.19 -14.64 16.18
N PHE A 91 12.01 -14.39 17.18
CA PHE A 91 12.97 -15.37 17.68
C PHE A 91 12.25 -16.57 18.30
N GLU A 92 11.24 -16.35 19.13
CA GLU A 92 10.44 -17.44 19.70
C GLU A 92 9.62 -18.18 18.64
N GLU A 93 9.02 -17.49 17.67
CA GLU A 93 8.36 -18.11 16.52
C GLU A 93 9.32 -19.01 15.74
N SER A 94 10.54 -18.54 15.46
CA SER A 94 11.58 -19.34 14.79
C SER A 94 11.98 -20.54 15.62
N ARG A 95 12.18 -20.38 16.93
CA ARG A 95 12.50 -21.50 17.83
C ARG A 95 11.40 -22.55 17.87
N ILE A 96 10.14 -22.12 17.90
CA ILE A 96 8.98 -23.02 17.86
C ILE A 96 8.94 -23.73 16.51
N SER A 97 9.13 -23.02 15.39
CA SER A 97 9.17 -23.62 14.06
C SER A 97 10.29 -24.66 13.93
N ASP A 98 11.50 -24.33 14.38
CA ASP A 98 12.64 -25.26 14.37
C ASP A 98 12.39 -26.48 15.28
N ALA A 99 11.75 -26.28 16.44
CA ALA A 99 11.33 -27.37 17.33
C ALA A 99 10.27 -28.27 16.65
N MET A 100 9.29 -27.68 15.96
CA MET A 100 8.27 -28.43 15.22
C MET A 100 8.85 -29.23 14.05
N ASP A 101 9.81 -28.65 13.32
CA ASP A 101 10.51 -29.30 12.21
C ASP A 101 11.41 -30.44 12.72
N SER A 102 12.14 -30.22 13.82
CA SER A 102 13.01 -31.23 14.44
C SER A 102 12.24 -32.37 15.10
N GLU A 103 11.08 -32.09 15.71
CA GLU A 103 10.16 -33.11 16.24
C GLU A 103 9.32 -33.79 15.14
N LYS A 104 9.47 -33.39 13.86
CA LYS A 104 8.64 -33.87 12.74
C LYS A 104 7.15 -33.82 13.06
N ILE A 105 6.69 -32.79 13.78
CA ILE A 105 5.25 -32.54 13.98
C ILE A 105 4.68 -31.78 12.76
N ALA A 106 5.19 -32.09 11.57
CA ALA A 106 4.39 -32.01 10.37
C ALA A 106 3.46 -33.22 10.42
N SER A 107 2.22 -33.00 10.88
CA SER A 107 1.03 -33.84 10.73
C SER A 107 1.15 -35.07 9.80
N VAL A 108 1.90 -36.09 10.20
CA VAL A 108 1.72 -37.47 9.77
C VAL A 108 1.27 -38.26 11.00
N SER A 109 0.22 -37.77 11.65
CA SER A 109 -0.71 -38.72 12.24
C SER A 109 -1.35 -39.42 11.05
N LEU A 110 -0.94 -40.68 10.81
CA LEU A 110 -1.52 -41.53 9.79
C LEU A 110 -2.98 -41.81 10.17
N ILE A 111 -3.89 -40.88 9.83
CA ILE A 111 -5.33 -41.00 10.12
C ILE A 111 -5.90 -42.21 9.35
N GLU A 112 -5.32 -42.53 8.20
CA GLU A 112 -5.70 -43.70 7.42
C GLU A 112 -4.47 -44.30 6.72
N PRO A 113 -4.15 -45.59 6.95
CA PRO A 113 -3.09 -46.26 6.21
C PRO A 113 -3.44 -46.31 4.72
N ALA A 114 -2.43 -46.19 3.86
CA ALA A 114 -2.62 -46.26 2.42
C ALA A 114 -3.29 -47.60 2.03
N GLN A 115 -4.56 -47.54 1.62
CA GLN A 115 -5.28 -48.72 1.18
C GLN A 115 -4.77 -49.14 -0.20
N MET A 116 -4.29 -50.37 -0.32
CA MET A 116 -3.86 -50.92 -1.60
C MET A 116 -5.10 -51.06 -2.50
N PRO A 117 -5.09 -50.53 -3.74
CA PRO A 117 -6.26 -50.58 -4.59
C PRO A 117 -6.61 -52.04 -4.92
N LEU A 118 -7.76 -52.50 -4.42
CA LEU A 118 -8.29 -53.86 -4.65
C LEU A 118 -8.55 -54.16 -6.13
N LYS A 119 -8.67 -53.12 -6.96
CA LYS A 119 -8.88 -53.22 -8.40
C LYS A 119 -7.91 -52.30 -9.14
N PRO A 120 -7.27 -52.78 -10.22
CA PRO A 120 -6.41 -51.94 -11.04
C PRO A 120 -7.23 -50.80 -11.67
N VAL A 121 -6.79 -49.57 -11.46
CA VAL A 121 -7.41 -48.35 -12.04
C VAL A 121 -7.26 -48.32 -13.56
N SER A 122 -6.19 -48.94 -14.07
CA SER A 122 -5.90 -49.11 -15.49
C SER A 122 -5.12 -50.40 -15.74
N PRO A 123 -5.22 -51.00 -16.94
CA PRO A 123 -6.20 -50.75 -17.99
C PRO A 123 -7.54 -51.46 -17.73
N LYS A 124 -8.66 -50.86 -18.18
CA LYS A 124 -10.01 -51.44 -18.10
C LYS A 124 -10.18 -52.55 -19.14
N LYS A 125 -9.65 -53.75 -18.84
CA LYS A 125 -9.55 -54.89 -19.77
C LYS A 125 -10.85 -55.21 -20.51
N MET A 126 -12.00 -55.24 -19.81
CA MET A 126 -13.30 -55.53 -20.41
C MET A 126 -13.73 -54.46 -21.43
N LEU A 127 -13.52 -53.18 -21.11
CA LEU A 127 -13.85 -52.07 -22.01
C LEU A 127 -13.01 -52.14 -23.29
N ASN A 128 -11.70 -52.39 -23.15
CA ASN A 128 -10.80 -52.49 -24.29
C ASN A 128 -11.11 -53.71 -25.18
N LEU A 129 -11.51 -54.84 -24.58
CA LEU A 129 -11.88 -56.04 -25.31
C LEU A 129 -13.16 -55.82 -26.14
N VAL A 130 -14.20 -55.24 -25.52
CA VAL A 130 -15.46 -54.93 -26.21
C VAL A 130 -15.22 -53.93 -27.34
N LEU A 131 -14.43 -52.88 -27.09
CA LEU A 131 -14.11 -51.89 -28.12
C LEU A 131 -13.30 -52.49 -29.27
N GLY A 132 -12.33 -53.35 -28.97
CA GLY A 132 -11.53 -54.06 -29.98
C GLY A 132 -12.37 -55.00 -30.84
N LEU A 133 -13.29 -55.75 -30.24
CA LEU A 133 -14.19 -56.64 -30.97
C LEU A 133 -15.14 -55.85 -31.87
N PHE A 134 -15.70 -54.75 -31.37
CA PHE A 134 -16.60 -53.88 -32.13
C PHE A 134 -15.90 -53.23 -33.32
N LEU A 135 -14.73 -52.63 -33.10
CA LEU A 135 -13.94 -52.01 -34.17
C LEU A 135 -13.41 -53.05 -35.17
N GLY A 136 -13.02 -54.24 -34.71
CA GLY A 136 -12.59 -55.33 -35.58
C GLY A 136 -13.73 -55.84 -36.46
N ALA A 137 -14.94 -56.01 -35.92
CA ALA A 137 -16.11 -56.43 -36.69
C ALA A 137 -16.52 -55.37 -37.73
N LEU A 138 -16.58 -54.10 -37.34
CA LEU A 138 -16.87 -53.01 -38.26
C LEU A 138 -15.80 -52.87 -39.34
N GLY A 139 -14.52 -52.97 -38.97
CA GLY A 139 -13.40 -52.93 -39.91
C GLY A 139 -13.41 -54.11 -40.87
N GLY A 140 -13.70 -55.32 -40.40
CA GLY A 140 -13.79 -56.53 -41.22
C GLY A 140 -14.94 -56.45 -42.22
N LEU A 141 -16.14 -56.04 -41.79
CA LEU A 141 -17.27 -55.81 -42.67
C LEU A 141 -16.97 -54.70 -43.68
N GLY A 142 -16.42 -53.57 -43.21
CA GLY A 142 -16.04 -52.46 -44.08
C GLY A 142 -15.00 -52.86 -45.13
N LEU A 143 -14.00 -53.66 -44.75
CA LEU A 143 -13.00 -54.19 -45.68
C LEU A 143 -13.61 -55.16 -46.69
N ALA A 144 -14.52 -56.04 -46.28
CA ALA A 144 -15.20 -56.95 -47.20
C ALA A 144 -15.99 -56.18 -48.26
N PHE A 145 -16.80 -55.20 -47.85
CA PHE A 145 -17.51 -54.33 -48.79
C PHE A 145 -16.59 -53.47 -49.65
N PHE A 146 -15.46 -53.01 -49.09
CA PHE A 146 -14.49 -52.21 -49.85
C PHE A 146 -13.76 -53.05 -50.91
N LEU A 147 -13.43 -54.29 -50.59
CA LEU A 147 -12.84 -55.23 -51.56
C LEU A 147 -13.85 -55.60 -52.65
N GLU A 148 -15.10 -55.87 -52.28
CA GLU A 148 -16.18 -56.12 -53.24
C GLU A 148 -16.42 -54.90 -54.15
N TYR A 149 -16.40 -53.69 -53.60
CA TYR A 149 -16.54 -52.47 -54.39
C TYR A 149 -15.39 -52.23 -55.37
N LEU A 150 -14.20 -52.75 -55.07
CA LEU A 150 -13.05 -52.70 -55.98
C LEU A 150 -13.02 -53.87 -56.97
N ASP A 151 -13.88 -54.88 -56.79
CA ASP A 151 -14.02 -55.99 -57.72
C ASP A 151 -15.05 -55.62 -58.79
N ASP A 152 -14.57 -55.22 -59.97
CA ASP A 152 -15.40 -54.95 -61.16
C ASP A 152 -15.84 -56.24 -61.89
N SER A 153 -15.76 -57.41 -61.23
CA SER A 153 -16.13 -58.70 -61.83
C SER A 153 -17.66 -58.88 -61.93
N LEU A 154 -18.19 -58.97 -63.15
CA LEU A 154 -19.59 -59.29 -63.42
C LEU A 154 -19.87 -60.77 -63.13
N GLY A 155 -20.27 -61.08 -61.90
CA GLY A 155 -20.57 -62.44 -61.47
C GLY A 155 -22.02 -62.88 -61.70
N GLU A 156 -22.95 -61.94 -61.79
CA GLU A 156 -24.38 -62.23 -61.87
C GLU A 156 -24.89 -62.12 -63.32
N ILE A 157 -25.75 -63.06 -63.74
CA ILE A 157 -26.23 -63.17 -65.13
C ILE A 157 -26.94 -61.87 -65.57
N ASP A 158 -27.68 -61.25 -64.64
CA ASP A 158 -28.44 -60.03 -64.87
C ASP A 158 -27.52 -58.82 -65.11
N ASP A 159 -26.37 -58.73 -64.43
CA ASP A 159 -25.38 -57.65 -64.63
C ASP A 159 -24.74 -57.71 -66.03
N VAL A 160 -24.52 -58.93 -66.56
CA VAL A 160 -23.97 -59.17 -67.90
C VAL A 160 -24.98 -58.77 -68.98
N GLU A 161 -26.26 -59.13 -68.81
CA GLU A 161 -27.32 -58.76 -69.76
C GLU A 161 -27.59 -57.26 -69.76
N GLU A 162 -27.57 -56.59 -68.60
CA GLU A 162 -27.85 -55.16 -68.50
C GLU A 162 -26.73 -54.29 -69.09
N GLN A 163 -25.45 -54.62 -68.82
CA GLN A 163 -24.32 -53.86 -69.37
C GLN A 163 -24.08 -54.12 -70.86
N LEU A 164 -24.17 -55.38 -71.31
CA LEU A 164 -23.87 -55.74 -72.70
C LEU A 164 -25.11 -55.69 -73.62
N LYS A 165 -26.32 -55.59 -73.05
CA LYS A 165 -27.63 -55.57 -73.77
C LYS A 165 -27.84 -56.76 -74.70
N LEU A 166 -27.30 -57.91 -74.35
CA LEU A 166 -27.37 -59.14 -75.13
C LEU A 166 -27.94 -60.26 -74.25
N PRO A 167 -28.88 -61.08 -74.77
CA PRO A 167 -29.43 -62.19 -74.01
C PRO A 167 -28.38 -63.30 -73.80
N VAL A 168 -28.29 -63.83 -72.58
CA VAL A 168 -27.35 -64.89 -72.22
C VAL A 168 -27.80 -66.20 -72.85
N LEU A 169 -26.95 -66.77 -73.71
CA LEU A 169 -27.27 -67.94 -74.53
C LEU A 169 -27.00 -69.29 -73.81
N GLY A 170 -26.32 -69.29 -72.67
CA GLY A 170 -26.05 -70.50 -71.88
C GLY A 170 -24.96 -70.28 -70.82
N VAL A 171 -25.05 -71.04 -69.73
CA VAL A 171 -24.09 -70.98 -68.61
C VAL A 171 -23.19 -72.21 -68.69
N LEU A 172 -21.87 -72.01 -68.65
CA LEU A 172 -20.90 -73.10 -68.59
C LEU A 172 -20.52 -73.37 -67.12
N PRO A 173 -20.91 -74.51 -66.53
CA PRO A 173 -20.56 -74.80 -65.14
C PRO A 173 -19.05 -75.06 -65.02
N GLU A 174 -18.41 -74.37 -64.08
CA GLU A 174 -17.00 -74.57 -63.77
C GLU A 174 -16.84 -75.90 -63.00
N LEU A 175 -16.03 -76.82 -63.53
CA LEU A 175 -15.79 -78.13 -62.94
C LEU A 175 -14.66 -78.02 -61.89
N GLU A 176 -14.96 -78.37 -60.63
CA GLU A 176 -14.01 -78.40 -59.52
C GLU A 176 -12.75 -79.21 -59.86
N LYS A 177 -11.58 -78.55 -59.84
CA LYS A 177 -10.28 -79.24 -59.84
C LYS A 177 -10.05 -79.86 -58.46
N LYS A 178 -10.26 -81.17 -58.36
CA LYS A 178 -9.89 -81.98 -57.20
C LYS A 178 -8.37 -81.99 -57.00
N ALA A 179 -7.85 -81.12 -56.14
CA ALA A 179 -6.44 -81.13 -55.77
C ALA A 179 -6.14 -82.37 -54.92
N THR A 180 -5.11 -83.08 -55.35
CA THR A 180 -4.60 -84.34 -54.80
C THR A 180 -3.62 -84.02 -53.67
N ASN A 181 -3.59 -84.87 -52.64
CA ASN A 181 -2.80 -84.78 -51.38
C ASN A 181 -1.48 -83.99 -51.41
#